data_AF-A0A1J4Y417-F1
#
_entry.id   AF-A0A1J4Y417-F1
#
_cell.length_a   1.000
_cell.length_b   1.000
_cell.length_c   1.000
_cell.angle_alpha   90.00
_cell.angle_beta   90.00
_cell.angle_gamma   90.00
#
_symmetry.space_group_name_H-M   'P 1'
#
loop_
_entity.id
_entity.type
_entity.pdbx_description
1 polymer ?
#
loop_
_entity_poly.entity_id
_entity_poly.type
_entity_poly.pdbx_seq_one_letter_code
_entity_poly.pdbx_strand_id
1 'polypeptide(L)' 'MDAAAMVPVGMGLAAAGMAGAGIGIGLIFSKMIEAVARQPEAEATLAKYAWIGFALVETIALYALVIAFIIMGQG' A
#
# COMPACT_ATOMS: atom_id res chain seq x y z
N MET A 1 31.97 6.00 -5.09
CA MET A 1 31.06 5.49 -4.05
C MET A 1 31.01 3.99 -4.23
N ASP A 2 31.20 3.22 -3.15
CA ASP A 2 31.09 1.77 -3.19
C ASP A 2 29.61 1.35 -3.38
N ALA A 3 29.36 0.28 -4.12
CA ALA A 3 28.01 -0.23 -4.38
C ALA A 3 27.30 -0.62 -3.08
N ALA A 4 28.03 -1.17 -2.10
CA ALA A 4 27.50 -1.48 -0.78
C ALA A 4 26.97 -0.24 -0.03
N ALA A 5 27.62 0.91 -0.21
CA ALA A 5 27.19 2.17 0.42
C ALA A 5 25.87 2.71 -0.16
N MET A 6 25.43 2.24 -1.33
CA MET A 6 24.19 2.66 -1.99
C MET A 6 22.97 1.83 -1.57
N VAL A 7 23.18 0.67 -0.94
CA VAL A 7 22.10 -0.25 -0.53
C VAL A 7 21.03 0.44 0.32
N PRO A 8 21.37 1.21 1.39
CA PRO A 8 20.35 1.87 2.21
C PRO A 8 19.54 2.92 1.43
N VAL A 9 20.17 3.62 0.49
CA VAL A 9 19.50 4.62 -0.38
C VAL A 9 18.53 3.92 -1.33
N GLY A 10 18.96 2.82 -1.96
CA GLY A 10 18.12 2.02 -2.84
C GLY A 10 16.90 1.43 -2.10
N MET A 11 17.08 0.95 -0.87
CA MET A 11 15.99 0.49 -0.02
C MET A 11 14.98 1.61 0.28
N GLY A 12 15.47 2.80 0.64
CA GLY A 12 14.61 3.96 0.91
C GLY A 12 13.78 4.38 -0.31
N LEU A 13 14.39 4.37 -1.50
CA LEU A 13 13.69 4.67 -2.75
C LEU A 13 12.64 3.62 -3.09
N ALA A 14 12.93 2.32 -2.88
CA ALA A 14 11.94 1.27 -3.06
C ALA A 14 10.76 1.43 -2.09
N ALA A 15 11.04 1.70 -0.81
CA ALA A 15 10.01 1.90 0.21
C ALA A 15 9.12 3.13 -0.05
N ALA A 16 9.62 4.17 -0.75
CA ALA A 16 8.80 5.33 -1.13
C ALA A 16 7.55 4.95 -1.95
N GLY A 17 7.58 3.81 -2.66
CA GLY A 17 6.42 3.26 -3.38
C GLY A 17 5.22 2.96 -2.46
N MET A 18 5.43 2.78 -1.15
CA MET A 18 4.35 2.56 -0.18
C MET A 18 3.46 3.79 0.04
N ALA A 19 3.93 5.00 -0.30
CA ALA A 19 3.12 6.22 -0.15
C ALA A 19 1.83 6.15 -0.96
N GLY A 20 1.89 5.58 -2.18
CA GLY A 20 0.71 5.38 -3.03
C GLY A 20 -0.30 4.43 -2.40
N ALA A 21 0.17 3.38 -1.72
CA ALA A 21 -0.70 2.45 -1.01
C ALA A 21 -1.39 3.11 0.19
N GLY A 22 -0.65 3.88 1.00
CA GLY A 22 -1.23 4.64 2.11
C GLY A 22 -2.36 5.58 1.66
N ILE A 23 -2.16 6.29 0.54
CA ILE A 23 -3.20 7.13 -0.06
C ILE A 23 -4.39 6.28 -0.54
N GLY A 24 -4.13 5.19 -1.27
CA GLY A 24 -5.18 4.32 -1.80
C GLY A 24 -6.06 3.72 -0.70
N ILE A 25 -5.46 3.23 0.39
CA ILE A 25 -6.17 2.69 1.56
C ILE A 25 -7.04 3.78 2.20
N GLY A 26 -6.47 4.97 2.43
CA GLY A 26 -7.21 6.11 2.97
C GLY A 26 -8.43 6.50 2.12
N LEU A 27 -8.28 6.50 0.79
CA LEU A 27 -9.38 6.76 -0.14
C LEU A 27 -10.45 5.67 -0.12
N ILE A 28 -10.07 4.39 -0.12
CA ILE A 28 -11.02 3.27 -0.11
C ILE A 28 -11.91 3.34 1.14
N PHE A 29 -11.29 3.44 2.32
CA PHE A 29 -12.04 3.41 3.57
C PHE A 29 -12.80 4.72 3.82
N SER A 30 -12.26 5.88 3.47
CA SER A 30 -13.02 7.14 3.58
C SER A 30 -14.29 7.12 2.72
N LYS A 31 -14.21 6.62 1.47
CA LYS A 31 -15.38 6.51 0.59
C LYS A 31 -16.38 5.45 1.03
N MET A 32 -15.91 4.34 1.60
CA MET A 32 -16.80 3.38 2.24
C MET A 32 -17.56 4.03 3.40
N ILE A 33 -16.87 4.74 4.31
CA ILE A 33 -17.50 5.40 5.47
C ILE A 33 -18.51 6.47 5.02
N GLU A 34 -18.14 7.32 4.05
CA GLU A 34 -19.07 8.31 3.48
C GLU A 34 -20.32 7.67 2.89
N ALA A 35 -20.18 6.53 2.19
CA ALA A 35 -21.30 5.82 1.58
C ALA A 35 -22.19 5.14 2.64
N VAL A 36 -21.59 4.48 3.63
CA VAL A 36 -22.33 3.84 4.74
C VAL A 36 -23.07 4.87 5.59
N ALA A 37 -22.49 6.05 5.81
CA ALA A 37 -23.17 7.13 6.52
C ALA A 37 -24.44 7.62 5.81
N ARG A 38 -24.52 7.49 4.48
CA ARG A 38 -25.72 7.83 3.69
C ARG A 38 -26.72 6.68 3.60
N GLN A 39 -26.22 5.44 3.57
CA GLN A 39 -27.04 4.23 3.46
C GLN A 39 -26.44 3.10 4.32
N PRO A 40 -26.84 3.01 5.60
CA PRO A 40 -26.29 2.02 6.54
C PRO A 40 -26.53 0.56 6.09
N GLU A 41 -27.65 0.29 5.41
CA GLU A 41 -28.00 -1.05 4.96
C GLU A 41 -27.05 -1.59 3.88
N ALA A 42 -26.27 -0.70 3.23
CA ALA A 42 -25.30 -1.08 2.21
C ALA A 42 -23.94 -1.54 2.79
N GLU A 43 -23.72 -1.40 4.11
CA GLU A 43 -22.41 -1.65 4.76
C GLU A 43 -21.82 -3.02 4.39
N ALA A 44 -22.58 -4.10 4.53
CA ALA A 44 -22.07 -5.44 4.29
C ALA A 44 -21.61 -5.64 2.82
N THR A 45 -22.26 -4.97 1.88
CA THR A 45 -21.89 -5.04 0.46
C THR A 45 -20.68 -4.17 0.16
N LEU A 46 -20.65 -2.94 0.68
CA LEU A 46 -19.53 -2.02 0.51
C LEU A 46 -18.25 -2.53 1.17
N ALA A 47 -18.36 -3.14 2.35
CA ALA A 47 -17.23 -3.73 3.07
C ALA A 47 -16.52 -4.81 2.22
N LYS A 48 -17.28 -5.67 1.54
CA LYS A 48 -16.69 -6.70 0.65
C LYS A 48 -15.84 -6.06 -0.45
N TYR A 49 -16.36 -5.02 -1.11
CA TYR A 49 -15.62 -4.33 -2.15
C TYR A 49 -14.43 -3.54 -1.59
N ALA A 50 -14.58 -2.92 -0.42
CA ALA A 50 -13.50 -2.20 0.24
C ALA A 50 -12.32 -3.13 0.58
N TRP A 51 -12.60 -4.32 1.11
CA TRP A 51 -11.55 -5.31 1.42
C TRP A 51 -10.86 -5.86 0.16
N ILE A 52 -11.59 -6.06 -0.94
CA ILE A 52 -11.00 -6.44 -2.24
C ILE A 52 -10.09 -5.31 -2.74
N GLY A 53 -10.58 -4.06 -2.73
CA GLY A 53 -9.79 -2.90 -3.11
C GLY A 53 -8.54 -2.73 -2.26
N PHE A 54 -8.68 -2.90 -0.94
CA PHE A 54 -7.57 -2.86 0.02
C PHE A 54 -6.50 -3.89 -0.35
N ALA A 55 -6.89 -5.14 -0.60
CA ALA A 55 -5.93 -6.20 -0.95
C ALA A 55 -5.16 -5.89 -2.26
N LEU A 56 -5.84 -5.30 -3.25
CA LEU A 56 -5.21 -4.89 -4.50
C LEU A 56 -4.20 -3.75 -4.30
N VAL A 57 -4.55 -2.75 -3.49
CA VAL A 57 -3.65 -1.65 -3.14
C VAL A 57 -2.46 -2.15 -2.31
N GLU A 58 -2.71 -3.03 -1.35
CA GLU A 58 -1.69 -3.58 -0.47
C GLU A 58 -0.67 -4.43 -1.23
N THR A 59 -1.09 -5.10 -2.30
CA THR A 59 -0.18 -5.85 -3.18
C THR A 59 0.93 -4.94 -3.74
N ILE A 60 0.64 -3.67 -4.04
CA ILE A 60 1.64 -2.70 -4.52
C ILE A 60 2.64 -2.35 -3.40
N ALA A 61 2.15 -2.15 -2.17
CA ALA A 61 3.01 -1.91 -1.00
C ALA A 61 3.93 -3.11 -0.73
N LEU A 62 3.39 -4.33 -0.83
CA LEU A 62 4.17 -5.55 -0.66
C LEU A 62 5.26 -5.69 -1.72
N TYR A 63 4.99 -5.34 -2.98
CA TYR A 63 6.04 -5.34 -4.00
C TYR A 63 7.14 -4.32 -3.70
N ALA A 64 6.80 -3.11 -3.24
CA ALA A 64 7.79 -2.13 -2.81
C ALA A 64 8.67 -2.65 -1.65
N LEU A 65 8.05 -3.34 -0.67
CA LEU A 65 8.78 -3.98 0.44
C LEU A 65 9.70 -5.10 -0.04
N VAL A 66 9.19 -5.98 -0.90
CA VAL A 66 9.96 -7.11 -1.45
C VAL A 66 11.18 -6.61 -2.21
N ILE A 67 11.02 -5.57 -3.03
CA ILE A 67 12.14 -4.95 -3.77
C ILE A 67 13.16 -4.37 -2.78
N ALA A 68 12.72 -3.70 -1.72
CA ALA A 68 13.64 -3.19 -0.69
C ALA A 68 14.45 -4.33 -0.04
N PHE A 69 13.84 -5.48 0.27
CA PHE A 69 14.56 -6.63 0.81
C PHE A 69 15.48 -7.31 -0.21
N ILE A 70 15.11 -7.34 -1.48
CA ILE A 70 16.02 -7.82 -2.54
C ILE A 70 17.26 -6.93 -2.61
N ILE A 71 17.11 -5.61 -2.54
CA ILE A 71 18.23 -4.66 -2.54
C ILE A 71 19.12 -4.85 -1.30
N MET A 72 18.51 -5.06 -0.13
CA MET A 72 19.23 -5.33 1.12
C MET A 72 20.16 -6.55 1.00
N GLY A 73 19.72 -7.61 0.32
CA GLY A 73 20.50 -8.84 0.14
C GLY A 73 21.65 -8.75 -0.87
N GLN A 74 21.84 -7.61 -1.54
CA GLN A 74 22.96 -7.38 -2.47
C GLN A 74 24.16 -6.65 -1.85
N GLY A 75 24.06 -6.27 -0.57
CA GLY A 75 25.12 -5.62 0.21
C GLY A 75 25.99 -6.59 0.99
#